data_AF-A0A939A7C9-F1
#
_entry.id   AF-A0A939A7C9-F1
#
_cell.length_a   1.000
_cell.length_b   1.000
_cell.length_c   1.000
_cell.angle_alpha   90.00
_cell.angle_beta   90.00
_cell.angle_gamma   90.00
#
_symmetry.space_group_name_H-M   'P 1'
#
loop_
_entity.id
_entity.type
_entity.pdbx_description
1 polymer ?
#
loop_
_entity_poly.entity_id
_entity_poly.type
_entity_poly.pdbx_seq_one_letter_code
_entity_poly.pdbx_strand_id
1 'polypeptide(L)'
;MGQANHDYDYGRQIIAMNLFPKMATGFEPANKHSPAALNAIQPVLDEWKNTPGLGLEFTWMLLQLVGAMGVIPPFPIEAEAAHASWKTGTQDFLITPVAVEDGVHTVSKIISLFNLPTAADLAVAGVDHARLGWTGVSASIDNFLKGFVALGVGKQSDWTPEKLEPLRAYLESLSAPKAVTAQDPIAVKAGEKVFASAGCGSCHNGPAFGGKKAYTFAEIGTDPAMAKWLDPDADGVPIKNPILQPGDKLTNGIKVPRLAGVWSAKRLLHNGSVDSLEALLCLDSSRPTVTAVPWSDTGHTMGCNELTVTQKKDLIAYLRSL
;
A
#
# COMPACT_ATOMS: atom_id res chain seq x y z
N MET A 1 6.37 16.26 0.74
CA MET A 1 4.91 16.08 0.52
C MET A 1 4.55 14.65 0.87
N GLY A 2 3.50 14.41 1.66
CA GLY A 2 3.10 13.07 2.14
C GLY A 2 2.24 12.26 1.16
N GLN A 3 2.32 12.58 -0.13
CA GLN A 3 1.49 11.96 -1.16
C GLN A 3 2.00 10.54 -1.45
N ALA A 4 1.09 9.59 -1.63
CA ALA A 4 1.44 8.25 -2.10
C ALA A 4 2.02 8.31 -3.52
N ASN A 5 3.14 7.62 -3.75
CA ASN A 5 3.74 7.53 -5.09
C ASN A 5 3.06 6.43 -5.90
N HIS A 6 1.91 6.73 -6.51
CA HIS A 6 1.19 5.75 -7.32
C HIS A 6 1.81 5.44 -8.69
N ASP A 7 2.85 6.19 -9.07
CA ASP A 7 3.59 5.96 -10.32
C ASP A 7 4.83 5.08 -10.09
N TYR A 8 5.12 4.72 -8.83
CA TYR A 8 6.22 3.84 -8.49
C TYR A 8 5.89 2.38 -8.80
N ASP A 9 6.71 1.76 -9.64
CA ASP A 9 6.61 0.36 -10.02
C ASP A 9 7.48 -0.52 -9.10
N TYR A 10 6.98 -0.76 -7.88
CA TYR A 10 7.69 -1.55 -6.88
C TYR A 10 7.99 -2.98 -7.36
N GLY A 11 7.00 -3.64 -7.98
CA GLY A 11 7.15 -5.00 -8.51
C GLY A 11 8.28 -5.09 -9.53
N ARG A 12 8.31 -4.17 -10.51
CA ARG A 12 9.39 -4.11 -11.49
C ARG A 12 10.73 -3.76 -10.87
N GLN A 13 10.78 -2.89 -9.85
CA GLN A 13 12.03 -2.63 -9.13
C GLN A 13 12.60 -3.91 -8.51
N ILE A 14 11.79 -4.66 -7.77
CA ILE A 14 12.26 -5.90 -7.12
C ILE A 14 12.73 -6.91 -8.17
N ILE A 15 11.99 -7.08 -9.27
CA ILE A 15 12.42 -7.96 -10.37
C ILE A 15 13.72 -7.48 -10.99
N ALA A 16 13.86 -6.19 -11.28
CA ALA A 16 15.07 -5.63 -11.84
C ALA A 16 16.27 -5.85 -10.91
N MET A 17 16.14 -5.58 -9.61
CA MET A 17 17.23 -5.78 -8.65
C MET A 17 17.71 -7.23 -8.59
N ASN A 18 16.82 -8.21 -8.74
CA ASN A 18 17.15 -9.63 -8.57
C ASN A 18 17.48 -10.37 -9.87
N LEU A 19 16.77 -10.07 -10.98
CA LEU A 19 16.91 -10.80 -12.24
C LEU A 19 17.82 -10.10 -13.25
N PHE A 20 17.88 -8.77 -13.27
CA PHE A 20 18.73 -8.06 -14.23
C PHE A 20 20.21 -8.48 -14.15
N PRO A 21 20.87 -8.57 -12.97
CA PRO A 21 22.26 -9.02 -12.89
C PRO A 21 22.48 -10.41 -13.50
N LYS A 22 21.55 -11.34 -13.24
CA LYS A 22 21.62 -12.73 -13.71
C LYS A 22 21.45 -12.80 -15.23
N MET A 23 20.49 -12.06 -15.77
CA MET A 23 20.18 -12.05 -17.20
C MET A 23 21.22 -11.28 -18.02
N ALA A 24 21.70 -10.14 -17.52
CA ALA A 24 22.72 -9.33 -18.20
C ALA A 24 24.07 -10.07 -18.30
N THR A 25 24.42 -10.86 -17.28
CA THR A 25 25.68 -11.62 -17.25
C THR A 25 25.57 -13.02 -17.87
N GLY A 26 24.36 -13.51 -18.14
CA GLY A 26 24.12 -14.87 -18.61
C GLY A 26 24.40 -15.95 -17.56
N PHE A 27 24.38 -15.60 -16.28
CA PHE A 27 24.65 -16.52 -15.17
C PHE A 27 23.58 -17.61 -15.03
N GLU A 28 22.34 -17.30 -15.37
CA GLU A 28 21.22 -18.24 -15.38
C GLU A 28 20.49 -18.23 -16.74
N PRO A 29 20.00 -19.39 -17.22
CA PRO A 29 19.23 -19.46 -18.45
C PRO A 29 17.80 -18.91 -18.25
N ALA A 30 17.30 -18.18 -19.26
CA ALA A 30 15.98 -17.52 -19.22
C ALA A 30 14.81 -18.49 -18.94
N ASN A 31 14.90 -19.76 -19.34
CA ASN A 31 13.84 -20.74 -19.12
C ASN A 31 13.60 -21.14 -17.66
N LYS A 32 14.44 -20.67 -16.73
CA LYS A 32 14.24 -20.84 -15.27
C LYS A 32 13.44 -19.71 -14.63
N HIS A 33 13.08 -18.69 -15.40
CA HIS A 33 12.42 -17.48 -14.91
C HIS A 33 11.02 -17.31 -15.49
N SER A 34 10.20 -16.54 -14.80
CA SER A 34 8.85 -16.20 -15.20
C SER A 34 8.88 -15.39 -16.50
N PRO A 35 8.16 -15.80 -17.56
CA PRO A 35 8.08 -15.01 -18.79
C PRO A 35 7.58 -13.59 -18.55
N ALA A 36 6.66 -13.40 -17.61
CA ALA A 36 6.15 -12.08 -17.25
C ALA A 36 7.25 -11.21 -16.60
N ALA A 37 8.07 -11.79 -15.73
CA ALA A 37 9.17 -11.08 -15.08
C ALA A 37 10.29 -10.73 -16.06
N LEU A 38 10.64 -11.64 -16.96
CA LEU A 38 11.59 -11.37 -18.05
C LEU A 38 11.12 -10.21 -18.94
N ASN A 39 9.84 -10.24 -19.33
CA ASN A 39 9.25 -9.14 -20.10
C ASN A 39 9.31 -7.80 -19.33
N ALA A 40 9.09 -7.80 -18.02
CA ALA A 40 9.15 -6.59 -17.19
C ALA A 40 10.55 -5.94 -17.15
N ILE A 41 11.63 -6.75 -17.19
CA ILE A 41 13.01 -6.23 -17.18
C ILE A 41 13.60 -6.03 -18.57
N GLN A 42 12.93 -6.51 -19.62
CA GLN A 42 13.43 -6.43 -20.99
C GLN A 42 13.87 -5.01 -21.41
N PRO A 43 13.15 -3.93 -21.09
CA PRO A 43 13.61 -2.59 -21.46
C PRO A 43 14.94 -2.20 -20.80
N VAL A 44 15.21 -2.67 -19.58
CA VAL A 44 16.48 -2.42 -18.87
C VAL A 44 17.61 -3.24 -19.51
N LEU A 45 17.33 -4.48 -19.92
CA LEU A 45 18.27 -5.32 -20.66
C LEU A 45 18.61 -4.72 -22.03
N ASP A 46 17.62 -4.17 -22.73
CA ASP A 46 17.80 -3.53 -24.03
C ASP A 46 18.63 -2.25 -23.91
N GLU A 47 18.34 -1.41 -22.91
CA GLU A 47 19.15 -0.22 -22.61
C GLU A 47 20.60 -0.59 -22.27
N TRP A 48 20.81 -1.64 -21.49
CA TRP A 48 22.15 -2.14 -21.17
C TRP A 48 22.93 -2.62 -22.40
N LYS A 49 22.28 -3.36 -23.30
CA LYS A 49 22.91 -3.81 -24.56
C LYS A 49 23.26 -2.66 -25.49
N ASN A 50 22.45 -1.61 -25.49
CA ASN A 50 22.56 -0.49 -26.42
C ASN A 50 23.40 0.68 -25.88
N THR A 51 23.88 0.63 -24.64
CA THR A 51 24.67 1.71 -24.02
C THR A 51 26.14 1.28 -23.84
N PRO A 52 27.05 1.75 -24.71
CA PRO A 52 28.48 1.44 -24.59
C PRO A 52 29.04 1.86 -23.22
N GLY A 53 29.85 0.99 -22.60
CA GLY A 53 30.49 1.28 -21.31
C GLY A 53 29.65 0.93 -20.07
N LEU A 54 28.32 0.84 -20.18
CA LEU A 54 27.45 0.52 -19.04
C LEU A 54 27.77 -0.84 -18.42
N GLY A 55 28.21 -1.82 -19.23
CA GLY A 55 28.64 -3.12 -18.75
C GLY A 55 29.82 -3.07 -17.77
N LEU A 56 30.80 -2.18 -18.00
CA LEU A 56 31.96 -2.03 -17.11
C LEU A 56 31.55 -1.35 -15.80
N GLU A 57 30.76 -0.28 -15.88
CA GLU A 57 30.23 0.42 -14.70
C GLU A 57 29.37 -0.51 -13.84
N PHE A 58 28.46 -1.25 -14.48
CA PHE A 58 27.59 -2.20 -13.79
C PHE A 58 28.38 -3.35 -13.15
N THR A 59 29.38 -3.89 -13.84
CA THR A 59 30.27 -4.92 -13.26
C THR A 59 31.00 -4.40 -12.03
N TRP A 60 31.49 -3.15 -12.08
CA TRP A 60 32.14 -2.51 -10.93
C TRP A 60 31.17 -2.31 -9.75
N MET A 61 29.94 -1.86 -10.01
CA MET A 61 28.90 -1.73 -9.00
C MET A 61 28.52 -3.08 -8.38
N LEU A 62 28.33 -4.12 -9.20
CA LEU A 62 28.03 -5.46 -8.72
C LEU A 62 29.15 -6.02 -7.84
N LEU A 63 30.42 -5.76 -8.17
CA LEU A 63 31.56 -6.21 -7.36
C LEU A 63 31.50 -5.63 -5.94
N GLN A 64 31.13 -4.35 -5.81
CA GLN A 64 30.93 -3.70 -4.50
C GLN A 64 29.72 -4.27 -3.77
N LEU A 65 28.65 -4.59 -4.50
CA LEU A 65 27.43 -5.16 -3.94
C LEU A 65 27.64 -6.60 -3.45
N VAL A 66 28.35 -7.45 -4.19
CA VAL A 66 28.62 -8.86 -3.82
C VAL A 66 29.43 -8.97 -2.53
N GLY A 67 30.31 -8.00 -2.25
CA GLY A 67 31.04 -7.93 -0.97
C GLY A 67 30.18 -7.49 0.22
N ALA A 68 29.07 -6.78 -0.03
CA ALA A 68 28.18 -6.22 0.99
C ALA A 68 26.87 -7.01 1.18
N MET A 69 26.43 -7.70 0.14
CA MET A 69 25.26 -8.57 0.17
C MET A 69 25.67 -9.93 0.74
N GLY A 70 25.01 -10.34 1.82
CA GLY A 70 25.11 -11.71 2.32
C GLY A 70 24.47 -12.71 1.34
N VAL A 71 23.90 -13.79 1.87
CA VAL A 71 23.13 -14.75 1.06
C VAL A 71 21.93 -14.02 0.43
N ILE A 72 21.91 -13.90 -0.89
CA ILE A 72 20.75 -13.39 -1.64
C ILE A 72 19.61 -14.39 -1.44
N PRO A 73 18.44 -13.97 -0.91
CA PRO A 73 17.31 -14.87 -0.77
C PRO A 73 16.89 -15.48 -2.11
N PRO A 74 16.41 -16.73 -2.14
CA PRO A 74 15.90 -17.32 -3.38
C PRO A 74 14.77 -16.46 -3.93
N PHE A 75 14.61 -16.40 -5.26
CA PHE A 75 13.49 -15.71 -5.88
C PHE A 75 12.76 -16.70 -6.81
N PRO A 76 11.79 -17.47 -6.28
CA PRO A 76 11.14 -18.54 -7.04
C PRO A 76 10.26 -17.97 -8.14
N ILE A 77 10.00 -18.77 -9.18
CA ILE A 77 9.28 -18.37 -10.39
C ILE A 77 7.86 -17.82 -10.09
N GLU A 78 7.21 -18.35 -9.05
CA GLU A 78 5.91 -17.89 -8.58
C GLU A 78 5.99 -16.48 -8.00
N ALA A 79 7.04 -16.18 -7.22
CA ALA A 79 7.27 -14.85 -6.67
C ALA A 79 7.65 -13.86 -7.79
N GLU A 80 8.46 -14.27 -8.77
CA GLU A 80 8.75 -13.45 -9.95
C GLU A 80 7.47 -13.08 -10.71
N ALA A 81 6.58 -14.06 -10.94
CA ALA A 81 5.30 -13.83 -11.61
C ALA A 81 4.38 -12.93 -10.78
N ALA A 82 4.35 -13.12 -9.46
CA ALA A 82 3.59 -12.27 -8.55
C ALA A 82 4.03 -10.81 -8.65
N HIS A 83 5.32 -10.52 -8.55
CA HIS A 83 5.85 -9.14 -8.67
C HIS A 83 5.54 -8.52 -10.03
N ALA A 84 5.59 -9.31 -11.11
CA ALA A 84 5.34 -8.83 -12.48
C ALA A 84 3.87 -8.49 -12.72
N SER A 85 2.97 -9.02 -11.89
CA SER A 85 1.52 -8.80 -11.99
C SER A 85 1.03 -7.51 -11.31
N TRP A 86 1.87 -6.87 -10.49
CA TRP A 86 1.46 -5.74 -9.67
C TRP A 86 1.27 -4.46 -10.48
N LYS A 87 0.26 -3.68 -10.09
CA LYS A 87 0.08 -2.34 -10.64
C LYS A 87 1.07 -1.37 -10.00
N THR A 88 1.45 -0.32 -10.74
CA THR A 88 2.17 0.82 -10.15
C THR A 88 1.40 1.40 -8.95
N GLY A 89 2.14 1.83 -7.95
CA GLY A 89 1.56 2.33 -6.70
C GLY A 89 1.11 1.25 -5.74
N THR A 90 1.42 -0.02 -6.03
CA THR A 90 1.13 -1.16 -5.15
C THR A 90 2.41 -1.89 -4.80
N GLN A 91 2.39 -2.60 -3.67
CA GLN A 91 3.53 -3.30 -3.10
C GLN A 91 3.06 -4.42 -2.17
N ASP A 92 3.91 -5.43 -2.05
CA ASP A 92 3.99 -6.32 -0.89
C ASP A 92 5.44 -6.35 -0.45
N PHE A 93 5.70 -5.92 0.78
CA PHE A 93 7.05 -5.77 1.31
C PHE A 93 7.43 -6.91 2.27
N LEU A 94 6.62 -7.97 2.35
CA LEU A 94 6.85 -9.19 3.14
C LEU A 94 6.83 -10.47 2.30
N ILE A 95 6.88 -10.34 0.97
CA ILE A 95 6.99 -11.46 0.03
C ILE A 95 8.38 -11.53 -0.59
N THR A 96 8.80 -12.75 -0.93
CA THR A 96 10.15 -13.11 -1.33
C THR A 96 10.57 -12.25 -2.52
N PRO A 97 11.77 -11.63 -2.52
CA PRO A 97 12.97 -12.04 -1.79
C PRO A 97 13.40 -11.05 -0.68
N VAL A 98 12.50 -10.72 0.25
CA VAL A 98 12.80 -9.82 1.37
C VAL A 98 13.35 -10.54 2.60
N ALA A 99 13.89 -9.78 3.56
CA ALA A 99 14.49 -10.32 4.78
C ALA A 99 13.46 -10.85 5.80
N VAL A 100 12.24 -10.32 5.78
CA VAL A 100 11.13 -10.78 6.63
C VAL A 100 10.02 -11.27 5.71
N GLU A 101 9.92 -12.59 5.58
CA GLU A 101 8.96 -13.27 4.72
C GLU A 101 7.78 -13.79 5.55
N ASP A 102 6.54 -13.49 5.14
CA ASP A 102 5.35 -14.04 5.79
C ASP A 102 4.68 -15.18 5.01
N GLY A 103 5.14 -15.45 3.78
CA GLY A 103 4.63 -16.53 2.93
C GLY A 103 3.25 -16.25 2.36
N VAL A 104 2.77 -15.02 2.45
CA VAL A 104 1.44 -14.60 1.98
C VAL A 104 1.61 -13.63 0.83
N HIS A 105 1.00 -13.95 -0.31
CA HIS A 105 0.90 -12.99 -1.40
C HIS A 105 -0.24 -12.02 -1.13
N THR A 106 0.11 -10.86 -0.59
CA THR A 106 -0.80 -9.72 -0.49
C THR A 106 -0.50 -8.71 -1.60
N VAL A 107 -1.42 -7.76 -1.80
CA VAL A 107 -1.15 -6.57 -2.61
C VAL A 107 -1.72 -5.38 -1.87
N SER A 108 -0.88 -4.38 -1.64
CA SER A 108 -1.25 -3.18 -0.91
C SER A 108 -0.91 -1.94 -1.73
N LYS A 109 -1.84 -0.98 -1.87
CA LYS A 109 -1.48 0.31 -2.44
C LYS A 109 -0.62 1.09 -1.46
N ILE A 110 0.33 1.86 -1.96
CA ILE A 110 1.14 2.76 -1.15
C ILE A 110 0.20 3.78 -0.48
N ILE A 111 0.32 3.91 0.84
CA ILE A 111 -0.54 4.82 1.60
C ILE A 111 0.00 6.24 1.56
N SER A 112 -0.90 7.22 1.55
CA SER A 112 -0.53 8.60 1.85
C SER A 112 -0.11 8.73 3.31
N LEU A 113 0.86 9.59 3.59
CA LEU A 113 1.43 9.84 4.91
C LEU A 113 0.96 11.15 5.54
N PHE A 114 0.19 11.96 4.83
CA PHE A 114 -0.44 13.15 5.43
C PHE A 114 -1.57 12.80 6.39
N ASN A 115 -1.85 13.68 7.34
CA ASN A 115 -2.90 13.59 8.36
C ASN A 115 -2.85 12.27 9.16
N LEU A 116 -1.65 11.78 9.48
CA LEU A 116 -1.50 10.65 10.42
C LEU A 116 -2.03 11.11 11.79
N PRO A 117 -2.88 10.33 12.46
CA PRO A 117 -3.45 10.75 13.72
C PRO A 117 -2.33 10.88 14.76
N THR A 118 -2.27 12.05 15.38
CA THR A 118 -1.41 12.32 16.54
C THR A 118 -2.04 11.72 17.80
N ALA A 119 -1.28 11.62 18.89
CA ALA A 119 -1.84 11.20 20.18
C ALA A 119 -3.02 12.09 20.64
N ALA A 120 -2.97 13.38 20.32
CA ALA A 120 -4.06 14.32 20.61
C ALA A 120 -5.32 14.01 19.79
N ASP A 121 -5.18 13.72 18.50
CA ASP A 121 -6.31 13.35 17.63
C ASP A 121 -6.99 12.07 18.13
N LEU A 122 -6.19 11.08 18.55
CA LEU A 122 -6.68 9.81 19.09
C LEU A 122 -7.45 10.02 20.40
N ALA A 123 -6.93 10.86 21.30
CA ALA A 123 -7.59 11.20 22.55
C ALA A 123 -8.96 11.89 22.30
N VAL A 124 -9.02 12.85 21.38
CA VAL A 124 -10.28 13.52 20.99
C VAL A 124 -11.26 12.52 20.36
N ALA A 125 -10.78 11.59 19.56
CA ALA A 125 -11.61 10.57 18.92
C ALA A 125 -12.04 9.44 19.86
N GLY A 126 -11.49 9.37 21.08
CA GLY A 126 -11.75 8.32 22.05
C GLY A 126 -11.20 6.95 21.64
N VAL A 127 -10.06 6.93 20.94
CA VAL A 127 -9.38 5.70 20.50
C VAL A 127 -7.95 5.68 21.06
N ASP A 128 -7.46 4.50 21.40
CA ASP A 128 -6.13 4.28 22.01
C ASP A 128 -5.09 3.75 21.00
N HIS A 129 -5.49 3.58 19.74
CA HIS A 129 -4.70 2.88 18.72
C HIS A 129 -4.78 3.63 17.38
N ALA A 130 -3.61 4.06 16.86
CA ALA A 130 -3.50 4.83 15.62
C ALA A 130 -3.93 4.02 14.39
N ARG A 131 -3.74 2.70 14.43
CA ARG A 131 -4.08 1.76 13.35
C ARG A 131 -3.41 2.14 12.04
N LEU A 132 -2.09 2.30 12.07
CA LEU A 132 -1.31 2.57 10.87
C LEU A 132 -1.03 1.27 10.10
N GLY A 133 -0.71 1.39 8.80
CA GLY A 133 -0.69 0.25 7.86
C GLY A 133 -2.09 -0.22 7.45
N TRP A 134 -2.22 -1.03 6.40
CA TRP A 134 -3.55 -1.42 5.87
C TRP A 134 -4.36 -2.30 6.82
N THR A 135 -3.70 -3.20 7.53
CA THR A 135 -4.31 -4.07 8.54
C THR A 135 -4.61 -3.34 9.84
N GLY A 136 -4.14 -2.09 10.00
CA GLY A 136 -4.36 -1.29 11.19
C GLY A 136 -3.66 -1.82 12.43
N VAL A 137 -2.55 -2.55 12.24
CA VAL A 137 -1.80 -3.25 13.29
C VAL A 137 -0.94 -2.30 14.11
N SER A 138 -0.36 -1.26 13.49
CA SER A 138 0.55 -0.35 14.18
C SER A 138 -0.19 0.57 15.16
N ALA A 139 0.19 0.53 16.42
CA ALA A 139 -0.47 1.26 17.51
C ALA A 139 -0.19 2.76 17.51
N SER A 140 0.95 3.18 16.96
CA SER A 140 1.43 4.57 16.98
C SER A 140 2.32 4.88 15.78
N ILE A 141 2.62 6.17 15.56
CA ILE A 141 3.60 6.60 14.55
C ILE A 141 5.00 6.03 14.88
N ASP A 142 5.36 5.90 16.16
CA ASP A 142 6.58 5.25 16.59
C ASP A 142 6.70 3.82 16.10
N ASN A 143 5.66 3.02 16.35
CA ASN A 143 5.65 1.62 15.98
C ASN A 143 5.70 1.48 14.46
N PHE A 144 4.98 2.35 13.75
CA PHE A 144 5.02 2.42 12.29
C PHE A 144 6.43 2.71 11.76
N LEU A 145 7.14 3.72 12.29
CA LEU A 145 8.51 4.04 11.90
C LEU A 145 9.49 2.90 12.20
N LYS A 146 9.41 2.30 13.40
CA LYS A 146 10.25 1.16 13.77
C LYS A 146 10.03 -0.06 12.88
N GLY A 147 8.79 -0.28 12.42
CA GLY A 147 8.48 -1.29 11.41
C GLY A 147 9.29 -1.10 10.13
N PHE A 148 9.41 0.13 9.60
CA PHE A 148 10.24 0.39 8.42
C PHE A 148 11.73 0.23 8.68
N VAL A 149 12.21 0.58 9.88
CA VAL A 149 13.61 0.30 10.26
C VAL A 149 13.88 -1.20 10.21
N ALA A 150 12.96 -2.03 10.71
CA ALA A 150 13.05 -3.48 10.66
C ALA A 150 13.15 -4.01 9.23
N LEU A 151 12.35 -3.45 8.33
CA LEU A 151 12.30 -3.83 6.91
C LEU A 151 13.54 -3.37 6.12
N GLY A 152 14.11 -2.21 6.48
CA GLY A 152 15.23 -1.57 5.78
C GLY A 152 16.61 -2.17 6.07
N VAL A 153 16.68 -3.39 6.62
CA VAL A 153 17.93 -4.08 7.02
C VAL A 153 18.75 -3.30 8.08
N GLY A 154 18.15 -2.31 8.73
CA GLY A 154 18.77 -1.56 9.82
C GLY A 154 18.68 -2.32 11.14
N LYS A 155 19.72 -2.23 11.99
CA LYS A 155 19.61 -2.69 13.37
C LYS A 155 18.66 -1.76 14.12
N GLN A 156 17.50 -2.25 14.55
CA GLN A 156 16.52 -1.43 15.29
C GLN A 156 17.14 -0.72 16.51
N SER A 157 18.11 -1.36 17.17
CA SER A 157 18.85 -0.78 18.30
C SER A 157 19.57 0.52 17.96
N ASP A 158 19.92 0.74 16.70
CA ASP A 158 20.65 1.92 16.25
C ASP A 158 19.72 3.13 16.04
N TRP A 159 18.40 2.91 16.08
CA TRP A 159 17.35 3.89 15.87
C TRP A 159 16.60 4.19 17.17
N THR A 160 17.25 4.96 18.05
CA THR A 160 16.66 5.42 19.30
C THR A 160 15.48 6.38 19.05
N PRO A 161 14.59 6.60 20.05
CA PRO A 161 13.51 7.58 19.92
C PRO A 161 13.99 8.95 19.44
N GLU A 162 15.14 9.43 19.95
CA GLU A 162 15.72 10.72 19.58
C GLU A 162 16.13 10.77 18.10
N LYS A 163 16.62 9.65 17.54
CA LYS A 163 16.95 9.56 16.12
C LYS A 163 15.73 9.46 15.22
N LEU A 164 14.64 8.86 15.72
CA LEU A 164 13.37 8.78 14.99
C LEU A 164 12.57 10.08 15.06
N GLU A 165 12.82 10.93 16.05
CA GLU A 165 12.03 12.14 16.30
C GLU A 165 11.95 13.12 15.11
N PRO A 166 13.02 13.37 14.32
CA PRO A 166 12.89 14.20 13.13
C PRO A 166 11.93 13.61 12.08
N LEU A 167 11.91 12.28 11.93
CA LEU A 167 10.95 11.59 11.06
C LEU A 167 9.54 11.64 11.66
N ARG A 168 9.44 11.44 12.98
CA ARG A 168 8.37 11.88 13.91
C ARG A 168 7.66 13.14 13.42
N ALA A 169 8.32 14.25 13.73
CA ALA A 169 7.87 15.60 13.48
C ALA A 169 7.59 15.86 11.99
N TYR A 170 8.39 15.31 11.08
CA TYR A 170 8.11 15.43 9.65
C TYR A 170 6.76 14.80 9.30
N LEU A 171 6.50 13.55 9.70
CA LEU A 171 5.23 12.87 9.40
C LEU A 171 4.02 13.60 10.00
N GLU A 172 4.14 14.10 11.23
CA GLU A 172 3.08 14.87 11.90
C GLU A 172 2.83 16.24 11.25
N SER A 173 3.84 16.82 10.61
CA SER A 173 3.69 18.08 9.87
C SER A 173 2.95 17.93 8.52
N LEU A 174 2.78 16.70 8.02
CA LEU A 174 2.19 16.45 6.70
C LEU A 174 0.67 16.63 6.74
N SER A 175 0.17 17.59 5.98
CA SER A 175 -1.26 17.79 5.74
C SER A 175 -1.66 17.43 4.31
N ALA A 176 -2.92 17.02 4.13
CA ALA A 176 -3.50 16.74 2.83
C ALA A 176 -3.34 17.96 1.91
N PRO A 177 -2.98 17.76 0.63
CA PRO A 177 -2.89 18.87 -0.30
C PRO A 177 -4.28 19.47 -0.53
N LYS A 178 -4.33 20.80 -0.69
CA LYS A 178 -5.58 21.48 -1.07
C LYS A 178 -6.00 21.02 -2.46
N ALA A 179 -7.29 20.74 -2.64
CA ALA A 179 -7.85 20.42 -3.94
C ALA A 179 -7.48 21.50 -4.98
N VAL A 180 -6.92 21.07 -6.11
CA VAL A 180 -6.48 21.98 -7.19
C VAL A 180 -7.67 22.51 -7.97
N THR A 181 -8.77 21.77 -8.00
CA THR A 181 -10.02 22.15 -8.67
C THR A 181 -11.10 22.44 -7.65
N ALA A 182 -11.60 23.67 -7.64
CA ALA A 182 -12.76 24.04 -6.85
C ALA A 182 -13.96 23.19 -7.27
N GLN A 183 -14.58 22.53 -6.29
CA GLN A 183 -15.83 21.80 -6.49
C GLN A 183 -17.01 22.77 -6.38
N ASP A 184 -18.12 22.49 -7.08
CA ASP A 184 -19.35 23.27 -6.94
C ASP A 184 -19.84 23.23 -5.47
N PRO A 185 -19.92 24.37 -4.77
CA PRO A 185 -20.36 24.41 -3.37
C PRO A 185 -21.76 23.81 -3.14
N ILE A 186 -22.65 23.88 -4.14
CA ILE A 186 -23.99 23.30 -4.05
C ILE A 186 -23.87 21.76 -4.06
N ALA A 187 -23.11 21.21 -5.00
CA ALA A 187 -22.84 19.78 -5.09
C ALA A 187 -22.10 19.24 -3.85
N VAL A 188 -21.11 19.98 -3.34
CA VAL A 188 -20.39 19.61 -2.10
C VAL A 188 -21.35 19.50 -0.92
N LYS A 189 -22.23 20.50 -0.72
CA LYS A 189 -23.21 20.49 0.38
C LYS A 189 -24.27 19.40 0.19
N ALA A 190 -24.66 19.08 -1.03
CA ALA A 190 -25.53 17.95 -1.32
C ALA A 190 -24.82 16.62 -1.02
N GLY A 191 -23.55 16.49 -1.42
CA GLY A 191 -22.73 15.31 -1.22
C GLY A 191 -22.46 15.01 0.25
N GLU A 192 -22.25 16.04 1.08
CA GLU A 192 -22.13 15.89 2.53
C GLU A 192 -23.39 15.25 3.14
N LYS A 193 -24.59 15.67 2.69
CA LYS A 193 -25.85 15.06 3.12
C LYS A 193 -26.00 13.61 2.63
N VAL A 194 -25.53 13.31 1.43
CA VAL A 194 -25.50 11.93 0.91
C VAL A 194 -24.54 11.09 1.76
N PHE A 195 -23.34 11.58 2.06
CA PHE A 195 -22.36 10.90 2.90
C PHE A 195 -22.94 10.53 4.27
N ALA A 196 -23.65 11.47 4.90
CA ALA A 196 -24.31 11.23 6.18
C ALA A 196 -25.49 10.24 6.05
N SER A 197 -26.39 10.44 5.08
CA SER A 197 -27.62 9.64 4.97
C SER A 197 -27.41 8.23 4.41
N ALA A 198 -26.38 8.03 3.58
CA ALA A 198 -25.97 6.71 3.09
C ALA A 198 -25.15 5.91 4.13
N GLY A 199 -24.92 6.46 5.32
CA GLY A 199 -24.23 5.75 6.40
C GLY A 199 -22.71 5.66 6.25
N CYS A 200 -22.09 6.43 5.36
CA CYS A 200 -20.62 6.43 5.17
C CYS A 200 -19.88 6.77 6.48
N GLY A 201 -20.45 7.70 7.25
CA GLY A 201 -19.95 8.09 8.57
C GLY A 201 -20.00 6.98 9.63
N SER A 202 -20.68 5.85 9.43
CA SER A 202 -20.62 4.73 10.38
C SER A 202 -19.23 4.09 10.43
N CYS A 203 -18.51 4.11 9.30
CA CYS A 203 -17.17 3.55 9.14
C CYS A 203 -16.08 4.63 9.09
N HIS A 204 -16.38 5.78 8.48
CA HIS A 204 -15.47 6.92 8.31
C HIS A 204 -15.67 7.99 9.40
N ASN A 205 -15.56 7.59 10.68
CA ASN A 205 -15.83 8.42 11.87
C ASN A 205 -14.61 8.76 12.73
N GLY A 206 -13.41 8.35 12.32
CA GLY A 206 -12.16 8.64 13.00
C GLY A 206 -11.48 9.93 12.51
N PRO A 207 -10.29 10.23 13.05
CA PRO A 207 -9.47 11.35 12.58
C PRO A 207 -9.29 11.33 11.06
N ALA A 208 -9.43 12.49 10.42
CA ALA A 208 -9.34 12.65 8.96
C ALA A 208 -10.26 11.69 8.17
N PHE A 209 -11.45 11.38 8.72
CA PHE A 209 -12.42 10.42 8.16
C PHE A 209 -11.86 9.00 8.02
N GLY A 210 -10.86 8.63 8.81
CA GLY A 210 -10.43 7.23 8.95
C GLY A 210 -11.41 6.39 9.77
N GLY A 211 -11.12 5.10 9.95
CA GLY A 211 -11.89 4.24 10.86
C GLY A 211 -11.37 4.27 12.30
N LYS A 212 -12.27 4.05 13.27
CA LYS A 212 -11.90 3.84 14.68
C LYS A 212 -11.54 2.38 15.01
N LYS A 213 -11.88 1.43 14.14
CA LYS A 213 -11.60 0.00 14.27
C LYS A 213 -11.18 -0.63 12.94
N ALA A 214 -10.60 -1.82 13.01
CA ALA A 214 -10.48 -2.70 11.85
C ALA A 214 -11.81 -3.41 11.62
N TYR A 215 -12.08 -3.77 10.36
CA TYR A 215 -13.26 -4.50 9.93
C TYR A 215 -12.86 -5.82 9.31
N THR A 216 -13.74 -6.80 9.37
CA THR A 216 -13.54 -8.05 8.63
C THR A 216 -13.69 -7.79 7.13
N PHE A 217 -12.99 -8.60 6.33
CA PHE A 217 -13.10 -8.53 4.87
C PHE A 217 -14.50 -8.87 4.37
N ALA A 218 -15.22 -9.74 5.09
CA ALA A 218 -16.61 -10.06 4.81
C ALA A 218 -17.56 -8.87 5.07
N GLU A 219 -17.35 -8.09 6.14
CA GLU A 219 -18.14 -6.87 6.40
C GLU A 219 -17.95 -5.82 5.30
N ILE A 220 -16.73 -5.68 4.76
CA ILE A 220 -16.42 -4.63 3.76
C ILE A 220 -16.55 -5.13 2.32
N GLY A 221 -16.49 -6.44 2.05
CA GLY A 221 -16.57 -7.02 0.71
C GLY A 221 -15.29 -6.91 -0.13
N THR A 222 -14.14 -6.58 0.47
CA THR A 222 -12.82 -6.63 -0.19
C THR A 222 -12.23 -8.05 -0.19
N ASP A 223 -11.23 -8.32 -1.04
CA ASP A 223 -10.56 -9.62 -1.00
C ASP A 223 -9.84 -9.89 0.33
N PRO A 224 -9.80 -11.14 0.81
CA PRO A 224 -9.32 -11.45 2.15
C PRO A 224 -7.82 -11.72 2.24
N ALA A 225 -7.00 -11.45 1.20
CA ALA A 225 -5.58 -11.81 1.22
C ALA A 225 -4.85 -11.21 2.44
N MET A 226 -5.10 -9.94 2.72
CA MET A 226 -4.52 -9.23 3.87
C MET A 226 -4.95 -9.75 5.24
N ALA A 227 -5.98 -10.60 5.35
CA ALA A 227 -6.37 -11.21 6.62
C ALA A 227 -5.26 -12.10 7.19
N LYS A 228 -4.38 -12.60 6.30
CA LYS A 228 -3.26 -13.48 6.60
C LYS A 228 -1.93 -12.76 6.75
N TRP A 229 -1.90 -11.43 6.62
CA TRP A 229 -0.67 -10.65 6.72
C TRP A 229 -0.02 -10.85 8.09
N LEU A 230 1.25 -11.27 8.11
CA LEU A 230 1.98 -11.75 9.29
C LEU A 230 1.37 -12.96 10.04
N ASP A 231 0.29 -13.55 9.57
CA ASP A 231 -0.44 -14.68 10.18
C ASP A 231 -0.95 -15.62 9.06
N PRO A 232 -0.03 -16.35 8.38
CA PRO A 232 -0.37 -17.17 7.22
C PRO A 232 -1.38 -18.29 7.52
N ASP A 233 -1.36 -18.78 8.76
CA ASP A 233 -2.20 -19.87 9.26
C ASP A 233 -3.57 -19.38 9.76
N ALA A 234 -3.74 -18.06 9.91
CA ALA A 234 -4.95 -17.40 10.42
C ALA A 234 -5.38 -17.90 11.81
N ASP A 235 -4.41 -18.21 12.67
CA ASP A 235 -4.64 -18.68 14.04
C ASP A 235 -4.47 -17.58 15.10
N GLY A 236 -4.18 -16.35 14.66
CA GLY A 236 -3.94 -15.19 15.52
C GLY A 236 -2.53 -15.12 16.08
N VAL A 237 -1.63 -16.03 15.68
CA VAL A 237 -0.23 -16.05 16.09
C VAL A 237 0.63 -15.48 14.96
N PRO A 238 1.40 -14.40 15.21
CA PRO A 238 2.26 -13.85 14.17
C PRO A 238 3.38 -14.83 13.80
N ILE A 239 3.88 -14.72 12.58
CA ILE A 239 5.11 -15.40 12.13
C ILE A 239 6.27 -15.15 13.10
N LYS A 240 7.28 -16.03 13.05
CA LYS A 240 8.51 -15.85 13.84
C LYS A 240 9.25 -14.59 13.43
N ASN A 241 9.75 -13.83 14.41
CA ASN A 241 10.46 -12.56 14.23
C ASN A 241 9.67 -11.51 13.42
N PRO A 242 8.42 -11.19 13.81
CA PRO A 242 7.62 -10.25 13.05
C PRO A 242 8.15 -8.83 13.24
N ILE A 243 7.77 -7.92 12.35
CA ILE A 243 8.11 -6.48 12.46
C ILE A 243 7.31 -5.74 13.55
N LEU A 244 6.49 -6.46 14.32
CA LEU A 244 5.60 -5.92 15.35
C LEU A 244 6.38 -5.34 16.53
N GLN A 245 5.84 -4.25 17.07
CA GLN A 245 6.38 -3.53 18.22
C GLN A 245 5.46 -3.68 19.44
N PRO A 246 5.94 -3.41 20.67
CA PRO A 246 5.07 -3.40 21.85
C PRO A 246 3.83 -2.53 21.65
N GLY A 247 2.65 -3.11 21.92
CA GLY A 247 1.35 -2.46 21.76
C GLY A 247 0.68 -2.68 20.40
N ASP A 248 1.41 -3.13 19.38
CA ASP A 248 0.81 -3.55 18.11
C ASP A 248 -0.08 -4.77 18.30
N LYS A 249 -1.17 -4.85 17.52
CA LYS A 249 -2.16 -5.93 17.61
C LYS A 249 -2.47 -6.46 16.23
N LEU A 250 -2.26 -7.76 16.01
CA LEU A 250 -2.84 -8.43 14.85
C LEU A 250 -4.35 -8.25 14.87
N THR A 251 -4.91 -7.91 13.71
CA THR A 251 -6.34 -7.64 13.57
C THR A 251 -7.06 -8.67 12.71
N ASN A 252 -6.32 -9.39 11.84
CA ASN A 252 -6.82 -10.19 10.72
C ASN A 252 -7.92 -9.48 9.90
N GLY A 253 -7.90 -8.16 9.94
CA GLY A 253 -8.91 -7.30 9.35
C GLY A 253 -8.25 -6.16 8.60
N ILE A 254 -9.07 -5.22 8.17
CA ILE A 254 -8.63 -4.09 7.38
C ILE A 254 -9.11 -2.78 7.96
N LYS A 255 -8.24 -1.77 7.97
CA LYS A 255 -8.64 -0.44 8.40
C LYS A 255 -9.40 0.28 7.30
N VAL A 256 -10.33 1.12 7.72
CA VAL A 256 -10.94 2.13 6.84
C VAL A 256 -9.90 3.23 6.58
N PRO A 257 -9.53 3.51 5.32
CA PRO A 257 -8.57 4.56 5.00
C PRO A 257 -9.16 5.95 5.31
N ARG A 258 -8.27 6.91 5.58
CA ARG A 258 -8.64 8.32 5.72
C ARG A 258 -9.13 8.85 4.37
N LEU A 259 -10.13 9.73 4.41
CA LEU A 259 -10.67 10.38 3.21
C LEU A 259 -10.16 11.81 2.99
N ALA A 260 -9.54 12.43 4.00
CA ALA A 260 -8.86 13.71 3.78
C ALA A 260 -7.85 13.56 2.63
N GLY A 261 -7.86 14.47 1.66
CA GLY A 261 -7.00 14.41 0.47
C GLY A 261 -7.27 13.25 -0.48
N VAL A 262 -8.40 12.53 -0.38
CA VAL A 262 -8.70 11.38 -1.28
C VAL A 262 -8.78 11.81 -2.74
N TRP A 263 -9.06 13.09 -3.02
CA TRP A 263 -9.06 13.65 -4.36
C TRP A 263 -7.75 13.46 -5.14
N SER A 264 -6.61 13.35 -4.44
CA SER A 264 -5.30 13.16 -5.06
C SER A 264 -4.94 11.69 -5.28
N ALA A 265 -5.79 10.75 -4.83
CA ALA A 265 -5.53 9.33 -4.94
C ALA A 265 -5.89 8.80 -6.34
N LYS A 266 -4.86 8.36 -7.08
CA LYS A 266 -4.99 7.61 -8.35
C LYS A 266 -5.36 6.11 -8.19
N ARG A 267 -5.32 5.58 -6.97
CA ARG A 267 -5.59 4.19 -6.62
C ARG A 267 -6.45 4.16 -5.36
N LEU A 268 -7.48 3.34 -5.33
CA LEU A 268 -8.46 3.17 -4.27
C LEU A 268 -8.57 1.69 -3.88
N LEU A 269 -9.29 1.42 -2.79
CA LEU A 269 -9.22 0.17 -2.03
C LEU A 269 -7.82 -0.11 -1.49
N HIS A 270 -7.67 -1.18 -0.72
CA HIS A 270 -6.41 -1.49 -0.06
C HIS A 270 -5.35 -2.03 -1.01
N ASN A 271 -5.77 -2.73 -2.07
CA ASN A 271 -4.92 -3.35 -3.08
C ASN A 271 -4.73 -2.47 -4.33
N GLY A 272 -5.32 -1.28 -4.37
CA GLY A 272 -5.19 -0.37 -5.50
C GLY A 272 -5.92 -0.84 -6.77
N SER A 273 -6.93 -1.70 -6.63
CA SER A 273 -7.64 -2.28 -7.79
C SER A 273 -8.57 -1.29 -8.51
N VAL A 274 -9.03 -0.22 -7.82
CA VAL A 274 -9.96 0.79 -8.35
C VAL A 274 -9.24 2.12 -8.59
N ASP A 275 -9.46 2.75 -9.75
CA ASP A 275 -8.64 3.88 -10.21
C ASP A 275 -9.26 5.26 -10.02
N SER A 276 -10.55 5.35 -9.66
CA SER A 276 -11.24 6.63 -9.45
C SER A 276 -12.43 6.52 -8.51
N LEU A 277 -12.88 7.66 -7.96
CA LEU A 277 -14.10 7.72 -7.14
C LEU A 277 -15.35 7.36 -7.96
N GLU A 278 -15.35 7.72 -9.25
CA GLU A 278 -16.38 7.32 -10.21
C GLU A 278 -16.48 5.80 -10.32
N ALA A 279 -15.35 5.10 -10.46
CA ALA A 279 -15.32 3.64 -10.51
C ALA A 279 -15.70 3.03 -9.15
N LEU A 280 -15.23 3.60 -8.03
CA LEU A 280 -15.57 3.14 -6.68
C LEU A 280 -17.09 3.16 -6.43
N LEU A 281 -17.76 4.23 -6.88
CA LEU A 281 -19.20 4.44 -6.72
C LEU A 281 -20.03 3.94 -7.91
N CYS A 282 -19.41 3.21 -8.84
CA CYS A 282 -20.06 2.64 -10.01
C CYS A 282 -20.88 3.69 -10.79
N LEU A 283 -20.29 4.88 -11.03
CA LEU A 283 -20.94 5.94 -11.79
C LEU A 283 -20.98 5.61 -13.28
N ASP A 284 -19.84 5.16 -13.83
CA ASP A 284 -19.65 4.92 -15.27
C ASP A 284 -19.52 3.43 -15.63
N SER A 285 -19.35 2.55 -14.64
CA SER A 285 -19.19 1.10 -14.83
C SER A 285 -19.64 0.32 -13.60
N SER A 286 -19.95 -0.97 -13.76
CA SER A 286 -20.30 -1.88 -12.68
C SER A 286 -19.06 -2.55 -12.09
N ARG A 287 -19.03 -2.75 -10.77
CA ARG A 287 -18.05 -3.60 -10.06
C ARG A 287 -18.75 -4.81 -9.43
N PRO A 288 -18.06 -5.97 -9.30
CA PRO A 288 -16.67 -6.19 -9.68
C PRO A 288 -16.45 -6.46 -11.17
N THR A 289 -15.27 -6.09 -11.68
CA THR A 289 -14.73 -6.55 -12.97
C THR A 289 -13.65 -7.62 -12.78
N VAL A 290 -13.02 -7.66 -11.61
CA VAL A 290 -12.00 -8.65 -11.22
C VAL A 290 -12.37 -9.20 -9.84
N THR A 291 -12.45 -10.52 -9.74
CA THR A 291 -12.77 -11.21 -8.47
C THR A 291 -11.61 -12.04 -7.92
N ALA A 292 -10.54 -12.23 -8.71
CA ALA A 292 -9.37 -13.00 -8.30
C ALA A 292 -8.65 -12.30 -7.14
N VAL A 293 -8.30 -13.08 -6.11
CA VAL A 293 -7.47 -12.65 -4.98
C VAL A 293 -5.99 -12.68 -5.41
N PRO A 294 -5.15 -11.70 -5.04
CA PRO A 294 -5.40 -10.50 -4.22
C PRO A 294 -5.83 -9.24 -5.02
N TRP A 295 -6.26 -9.37 -6.28
CA TRP A 295 -6.49 -8.24 -7.19
C TRP A 295 -7.95 -7.77 -7.29
N SER A 296 -8.85 -8.31 -6.46
CA SER A 296 -10.29 -8.05 -6.56
C SER A 296 -10.61 -6.55 -6.49
N ASP A 297 -11.50 -6.11 -7.37
CA ASP A 297 -12.05 -4.76 -7.38
C ASP A 297 -13.46 -4.71 -6.78
N THR A 298 -13.87 -5.74 -6.03
CA THR A 298 -15.21 -5.80 -5.40
C THR A 298 -15.38 -4.68 -4.38
N GLY A 299 -14.63 -4.72 -3.28
CA GLY A 299 -14.75 -3.76 -2.18
C GLY A 299 -16.18 -3.61 -1.64
N HIS A 300 -16.42 -2.56 -0.87
CA HIS A 300 -17.80 -2.27 -0.47
C HIS A 300 -18.57 -1.77 -1.69
N THR A 301 -19.77 -2.30 -1.90
CA THR A 301 -20.68 -1.83 -2.94
C THR A 301 -21.62 -0.72 -2.42
N MET A 302 -21.46 -0.31 -1.15
CA MET A 302 -22.16 0.85 -0.59
C MET A 302 -21.93 2.07 -1.49
N GLY A 303 -23.01 2.62 -2.04
CA GLY A 303 -22.97 3.74 -2.95
C GLY A 303 -23.05 3.36 -4.43
N CYS A 304 -22.75 2.12 -4.79
CA CYS A 304 -22.90 1.63 -6.17
C CYS A 304 -24.36 1.34 -6.52
N ASN A 305 -25.09 0.64 -5.65
CA ASN A 305 -26.43 0.12 -5.96
C ASN A 305 -27.55 1.00 -5.40
N GLU A 306 -27.28 1.72 -4.32
CA GLU A 306 -28.29 2.43 -3.53
C GLU A 306 -28.45 3.91 -3.92
N LEU A 307 -27.45 4.48 -4.61
CA LEU A 307 -27.42 5.90 -4.94
C LEU A 307 -27.79 6.15 -6.40
N THR A 308 -28.60 7.19 -6.62
CA THR A 308 -28.86 7.74 -7.95
C THR A 308 -27.59 8.35 -8.56
N VAL A 309 -27.59 8.53 -9.88
CA VAL A 309 -26.48 9.19 -10.61
C VAL A 309 -26.17 10.58 -10.04
N THR A 310 -27.19 11.37 -9.70
CA THR A 310 -27.00 12.70 -9.09
C THR A 310 -26.35 12.60 -7.72
N GLN A 311 -26.85 11.72 -6.85
CA GLN A 311 -26.26 11.51 -5.52
C GLN A 311 -24.81 11.04 -5.57
N LYS A 312 -24.46 10.16 -6.53
CA LYS A 312 -23.07 9.73 -6.76
C LYS A 312 -22.19 10.93 -7.15
N LYS A 313 -22.64 11.77 -8.08
CA LYS A 313 -21.89 12.97 -8.49
C LYS A 313 -21.70 13.97 -7.35
N ASP A 314 -22.75 14.23 -6.58
CA ASP A 314 -22.69 15.11 -5.42
C ASP A 314 -21.73 14.55 -4.36
N LEU A 315 -21.82 13.25 -4.07
CA LEU A 315 -20.91 12.56 -3.13
C LEU A 315 -19.46 12.65 -3.60
N ILE A 316 -19.18 12.46 -4.89
CA ILE A 316 -17.84 12.61 -5.46
C ILE A 316 -17.33 14.05 -5.29
N ALA A 317 -18.17 15.06 -5.51
CA ALA A 317 -17.81 16.46 -5.29
C ALA A 317 -17.45 16.71 -3.82
N TYR A 318 -18.23 16.16 -2.88
CA TYR A 318 -17.92 16.24 -1.45
C TYR A 318 -16.59 15.55 -1.12
N LEU A 319 -16.39 14.30 -1.55
CA LEU A 319 -15.13 13.56 -1.32
C LEU A 319 -13.92 14.28 -1.93
N ARG A 320 -14.10 14.96 -3.07
CA ARG A 320 -13.04 15.76 -3.70
C ARG A 320 -12.71 17.05 -2.94
N SER A 321 -13.60 17.49 -2.05
CA SER A 321 -13.40 18.67 -1.21
C SER A 321 -12.70 18.38 0.13
N LEU A 322 -12.57 17.10 0.50
CA LEU A 322 -11.88 16.64 1.71
C LEU A 322 -10.36 16.57 1.52
#